data_AF-A0A821IF51-F1
#
_entry.id   AF-A0A821IF51-F1
#
_cell.length_a   1.000
_cell.length_b   1.000
_cell.length_c   1.000
_cell.angle_alpha   90.00
_cell.angle_beta   90.00
_cell.angle_gamma   90.00
#
_symmetry.space_group_name_H-M   'P 1'
#
loop_
_entity.id
_entity.type
_entity.pdbx_description
1 polymer ?
#
loop_
_entity_poly.entity_id
_entity_poly.type
_entity_poly.pdbx_seq_one_letter_code
_entity_poly.pdbx_strand_id
1 'polypeptide(L)'
;PKPEDSPPLLMSFNRYIKTNVPYTYDRNDTASLDFIRSYEYALKQSTKIAALIDLTTNNTRPCQDGKPTDLILYLSCIGQRSLLELSDQYLIGANVKVDTSRESLNLTGLFNNQPYHISPLTLNYLTNALLKQYSSTSEINRTITVINHPFPRSLTETVVDFQSQQFFGFRMASSIVFGFGFMMAAFSVFLIKERVSKAKHLQFLSGAGGLNFWLTTFIWDFVYYMIATIFIFIFWTIFYHTDALKDDLKVFLTGDRFGYTILLYIFYGFSHIPMTYLLSFIFQIPASGFAWLTIINIITSNN
;
A
#
# COMPACT_ATOMS: atom_id res chain seq x y z
N PRO A 1 -2.32 15.64 -18.63
CA PRO A 1 -1.10 15.25 -17.89
C PRO A 1 0.07 15.14 -18.86
N LYS A 2 1.27 15.42 -18.38
CA LYS A 2 2.49 15.19 -19.15
C LYS A 2 2.76 13.67 -19.21
N PRO A 3 3.53 13.18 -20.19
CA PRO A 3 3.97 11.78 -20.24
C PRO A 3 4.68 11.30 -18.96
N GLU A 4 5.15 12.23 -18.13
CA GLU A 4 5.83 11.99 -16.85
C GLU A 4 4.90 11.61 -15.70
N ASP A 5 3.59 11.91 -15.78
CA ASP A 5 2.65 11.70 -14.67
C ASP A 5 2.27 10.22 -14.48
N SER A 6 2.51 9.36 -15.48
CA SER A 6 2.25 7.92 -15.41
C SER A 6 3.30 7.17 -16.22
N PRO A 7 4.36 6.65 -15.57
CA PRO A 7 5.48 6.05 -16.27
C PRO A 7 5.08 4.75 -16.98
N PRO A 8 5.75 4.40 -18.09
CA PRO A 8 5.51 3.14 -18.77
C PRO A 8 5.80 1.96 -17.83
N LEU A 9 4.89 0.99 -17.84
CA LEU A 9 5.02 -0.23 -17.05
C LEU A 9 5.44 -1.39 -17.96
N LEU A 10 6.69 -1.83 -17.79
CA LEU A 10 7.17 -3.07 -18.40
C LEU A 10 6.50 -4.28 -17.72
N MET A 11 5.80 -5.10 -18.50
CA MET A 11 5.18 -6.32 -18.01
C MET A 11 6.27 -7.36 -17.71
N SER A 12 6.55 -7.60 -16.43
CA SER A 12 7.58 -8.54 -15.98
C SER A 12 7.27 -9.10 -14.59
N PHE A 13 7.89 -10.24 -14.25
CA PHE A 13 7.74 -10.85 -12.91
C PHE A 13 8.50 -10.12 -11.78
N ASN A 14 9.25 -9.06 -12.10
CA ASN A 14 10.21 -8.45 -11.15
C ASN A 14 9.57 -7.94 -9.85
N ARG A 15 8.33 -7.45 -9.94
CA ARG A 15 7.56 -6.90 -8.81
C ARG A 15 6.92 -7.97 -7.93
N TYR A 16 6.93 -9.24 -8.35
CA TYR A 16 6.29 -10.32 -7.63
C TYR A 16 7.28 -11.16 -6.81
N ILE A 17 6.70 -11.88 -5.85
CA ILE A 17 7.34 -12.99 -5.15
C ILE A 17 7.62 -14.10 -6.17
N LYS A 18 8.49 -15.06 -5.82
CA LYS A 18 8.77 -16.18 -6.72
C LYS A 18 7.50 -17.00 -6.99
N THR A 19 7.23 -17.30 -8.26
CA THR A 19 6.03 -18.03 -8.68
C THR A 19 6.36 -19.43 -9.19
N ASN A 20 5.49 -20.39 -8.88
CA ASN A 20 5.44 -21.72 -9.45
C ASN A 20 4.51 -21.71 -10.66
N VAL A 21 4.96 -22.31 -11.76
CA VAL A 21 4.20 -22.33 -13.02
C VAL A 21 3.85 -23.78 -13.36
N PRO A 22 2.61 -24.21 -13.07
CA PRO A 22 2.12 -25.51 -13.48
C PRO A 22 1.71 -25.52 -14.95
N TYR A 23 2.05 -26.60 -15.64
CA TYR A 23 1.66 -26.78 -17.02
C TYR A 23 1.25 -28.23 -17.34
N THR A 24 0.46 -28.37 -18.40
CA THR A 24 -0.05 -29.65 -18.92
C THR A 24 0.09 -29.66 -20.44
N TYR A 25 0.42 -30.81 -21.01
CA TYR A 25 0.55 -31.03 -22.45
C TYR A 25 0.25 -32.48 -22.83
N ASP A 26 -0.05 -32.73 -24.11
CA ASP A 26 -0.15 -34.08 -24.64
C ASP A 26 1.26 -34.62 -24.97
N ARG A 27 1.64 -35.77 -24.41
CA ARG A 27 2.97 -36.37 -24.60
C ARG A 27 3.12 -37.11 -25.93
N ASN A 28 2.02 -37.53 -26.53
CA ASN A 28 2.05 -38.34 -27.73
C ASN A 28 2.31 -37.50 -28.98
N ASP A 29 2.07 -36.19 -28.89
CA ASP A 29 2.32 -35.24 -29.96
C ASP A 29 3.69 -34.56 -29.83
N THR A 30 4.39 -34.40 -30.95
CA THR A 30 5.70 -33.75 -30.97
C THR A 30 5.58 -32.24 -30.95
N ALA A 31 4.53 -31.68 -31.54
CA ALA A 31 4.34 -30.24 -31.65
C ALA A 31 3.99 -29.61 -30.29
N SER A 32 3.16 -30.29 -29.48
CA SER A 32 2.91 -29.91 -28.07
C SER A 32 4.20 -29.92 -27.23
N LEU A 33 5.06 -30.92 -27.44
CA LEU A 33 6.31 -31.09 -26.69
C LEU A 33 7.35 -30.02 -27.06
N ASP A 34 7.47 -29.68 -28.33
CA ASP A 34 8.35 -28.59 -28.78
C ASP A 34 7.86 -27.21 -28.33
N PHE A 35 6.53 -27.01 -28.28
CA PHE A 35 5.95 -25.82 -27.68
C PHE A 35 6.33 -25.68 -26.20
N ILE A 36 6.14 -26.74 -25.40
CA ILE A 36 6.45 -26.71 -23.96
C ILE A 36 7.94 -26.47 -23.71
N ARG A 37 8.84 -27.05 -24.49
CA ARG A 37 10.29 -26.76 -24.39
C ARG A 37 10.59 -25.29 -24.63
N SER A 38 9.93 -24.69 -25.61
CA SER A 38 10.05 -23.26 -25.92
C SER A 38 9.49 -22.38 -24.78
N TYR A 39 8.35 -22.78 -24.22
CA TYR A 39 7.71 -22.13 -23.08
C TYR A 39 8.57 -22.20 -21.81
N GLU A 40 9.10 -23.37 -21.47
CA GLU A 40 10.05 -23.53 -20.35
C GLU A 40 11.29 -22.68 -20.52
N TYR A 41 11.83 -22.60 -21.75
CA TYR A 41 13.00 -21.77 -22.02
C TYR A 41 12.70 -20.28 -21.75
N ALA A 42 11.55 -19.78 -22.23
CA ALA A 42 11.15 -18.39 -22.00
C ALA A 42 10.97 -18.09 -20.51
N LEU A 43 10.39 -19.04 -19.76
CA LEU A 43 10.20 -18.94 -18.33
C LEU A 43 11.53 -18.96 -17.56
N LYS A 44 12.45 -19.88 -17.88
CA LYS A 44 13.78 -19.99 -17.23
C LYS A 44 14.64 -18.73 -17.36
N GLN A 45 14.33 -17.83 -18.31
CA GLN A 45 15.00 -16.53 -18.43
C GLN A 45 14.67 -15.58 -17.26
N SER A 46 13.55 -15.80 -16.55
CA SER A 46 13.16 -15.00 -15.40
C SER A 46 13.67 -15.61 -14.08
N THR A 47 14.38 -14.82 -13.28
CA THR A 47 14.88 -15.21 -11.95
C THR A 47 13.78 -15.35 -10.89
N LYS A 48 12.55 -14.97 -11.23
CA LYS A 48 11.38 -14.95 -10.35
C LYS A 48 10.51 -16.21 -10.46
N ILE A 49 10.93 -17.19 -11.25
CA ILE A 49 10.25 -18.48 -11.31
C ILE A 49 10.93 -19.42 -10.33
N ALA A 50 10.17 -19.90 -9.34
CA ALA A 50 10.64 -20.82 -8.32
C ALA A 50 10.72 -22.25 -8.86
N ALA A 51 9.63 -22.73 -9.47
CA ALA A 51 9.56 -24.08 -10.01
C ALA A 51 8.63 -24.15 -11.23
N LEU A 52 8.99 -25.03 -12.15
CA LEU A 52 8.16 -25.46 -13.28
C LEU A 52 7.55 -26.82 -12.91
N ILE A 53 6.22 -26.92 -12.90
CA ILE A 53 5.51 -28.12 -12.41
C ILE A 53 4.84 -28.83 -13.59
N ASP A 54 5.41 -29.95 -14.01
CA ASP A 54 4.82 -30.82 -15.03
C ASP A 54 3.74 -31.72 -14.41
N LEU A 55 2.47 -31.40 -14.67
CA LEU A 55 1.31 -32.18 -14.21
C LEU A 55 0.99 -33.39 -15.09
N THR A 56 1.68 -33.56 -16.23
CA THR A 56 1.57 -34.76 -17.06
C THR A 56 2.37 -35.93 -16.50
N THR A 57 3.35 -35.65 -15.63
CA THR A 57 4.13 -36.69 -14.96
C THR A 57 3.35 -37.28 -13.80
N ASN A 58 3.52 -38.59 -13.60
CA ASN A 58 2.88 -39.35 -12.53
C ASN A 58 3.35 -38.96 -11.10
N ASN A 59 4.12 -37.88 -10.92
CA ASN A 59 4.95 -37.65 -9.74
C ASN A 59 4.95 -36.22 -9.18
N THR A 60 3.79 -35.56 -9.09
CA THR A 60 3.66 -34.30 -8.36
C THR A 60 2.41 -34.32 -7.47
N ARG A 61 2.58 -34.32 -6.14
CA ARG A 61 1.47 -34.08 -5.18
C ARG A 61 1.49 -32.59 -4.83
N PRO A 62 0.35 -31.89 -4.93
CA PRO A 62 -0.61 -31.82 -3.81
C PRO A 62 -2.00 -32.35 -4.17
N CYS A 63 -2.67 -32.88 -3.13
CA CYS A 63 -4.03 -33.43 -3.06
C CYS A 63 -4.21 -34.90 -3.46
N GLN A 64 -3.98 -35.77 -2.47
CA GLN A 64 -4.32 -37.20 -2.57
C GLN A 64 -5.84 -37.40 -2.48
N ASP A 65 -6.48 -37.53 -3.64
CA ASP A 65 -7.18 -38.74 -4.07
C ASP A 65 -7.49 -38.58 -5.58
N GLY A 66 -6.69 -39.24 -6.41
CA GLY A 66 -6.71 -39.10 -7.87
C GLY A 66 -5.84 -37.94 -8.37
N LYS A 67 -4.98 -38.22 -9.37
CA LYS A 67 -4.11 -37.22 -9.99
C LYS A 67 -4.95 -36.32 -10.88
N PRO A 68 -5.02 -35.01 -10.66
CA PRO A 68 -5.63 -34.13 -11.63
C PRO A 68 -4.73 -34.06 -12.87
N THR A 69 -5.08 -34.81 -13.92
CA THR A 69 -4.58 -34.54 -15.28
C THR A 69 -5.01 -33.15 -15.77
N ASP A 70 -6.05 -32.59 -15.13
CA ASP A 70 -6.53 -31.25 -15.38
C ASP A 70 -5.87 -30.22 -14.46
N LEU A 71 -5.18 -29.26 -15.08
CA LEU A 71 -4.58 -28.11 -14.43
C LEU A 71 -5.56 -27.33 -13.55
N ILE A 72 -6.84 -27.24 -13.93
CA ILE A 72 -7.85 -26.50 -13.16
C ILE A 72 -8.13 -27.20 -11.82
N LEU A 73 -8.23 -28.54 -11.83
CA LEU A 73 -8.48 -29.33 -10.62
C LEU A 73 -7.29 -29.26 -9.65
N TYR A 74 -6.07 -29.24 -10.19
CA TYR A 74 -4.85 -29.02 -9.42
C TYR A 74 -4.86 -27.67 -8.69
N LEU A 75 -5.13 -26.58 -9.41
CA LEU A 75 -5.20 -25.24 -8.85
C LEU A 75 -6.35 -25.10 -7.83
N SER A 76 -7.51 -25.70 -8.13
CA SER A 76 -8.66 -25.73 -7.20
C SER A 76 -8.29 -26.39 -5.88
N CYS A 77 -7.49 -27.46 -5.91
CA CYS A 77 -7.14 -28.15 -4.69
C CYS A 77 -6.09 -27.40 -3.85
N ILE A 78 -5.14 -26.73 -4.51
CA ILE A 78 -4.23 -25.79 -3.82
C ILE A 78 -5.05 -24.67 -3.17
N GLY A 79 -6.03 -24.11 -3.88
CA GLY A 79 -6.93 -23.10 -3.35
C GLY A 79 -7.73 -23.56 -2.12
N GLN A 80 -8.22 -24.81 -2.12
CA GLN A 80 -8.89 -25.41 -0.95
C GLN A 80 -7.95 -25.58 0.25
N ARG A 81 -6.67 -25.90 0.00
CA ARG A 81 -5.67 -26.06 1.07
C ARG A 81 -5.24 -24.71 1.63
N SER A 82 -4.86 -23.77 0.77
CA SER A 82 -4.57 -22.40 1.16
C SER A 82 -4.73 -21.41 0.00
N LEU A 83 -5.62 -20.44 0.20
CA LEU A 83 -5.86 -19.38 -0.78
C LEU A 83 -4.65 -18.46 -0.94
N LEU A 84 -3.88 -18.24 0.14
CA LEU A 84 -2.69 -17.40 0.13
C LEU A 84 -1.57 -17.98 -0.74
N GLU A 85 -1.36 -19.30 -0.71
CA GLU A 85 -0.36 -19.96 -1.55
C GLU A 85 -0.75 -19.87 -3.04
N LEU A 86 -2.02 -20.12 -3.37
CA LEU A 86 -2.53 -19.96 -4.73
C LEU A 86 -2.33 -18.52 -5.21
N SER A 87 -2.68 -17.54 -4.36
CA SER A 87 -2.59 -16.11 -4.63
C SER A 87 -1.18 -15.66 -4.97
N ASP A 88 -0.22 -16.01 -4.10
CA ASP A 88 1.11 -15.40 -4.14
C ASP A 88 2.10 -16.21 -4.96
N GLN A 89 1.91 -17.54 -5.04
CA GLN A 89 2.86 -18.45 -5.68
C GLN A 89 2.39 -18.96 -7.04
N TYR A 90 1.09 -18.96 -7.37
CA TYR A 90 0.59 -19.49 -8.64
C TYR A 90 -0.02 -18.38 -9.50
N LEU A 91 0.85 -17.62 -10.16
CA LEU A 91 0.43 -16.46 -10.96
C LEU A 91 0.01 -16.86 -12.37
N ILE A 92 0.75 -17.75 -13.02
CA ILE A 92 0.49 -18.16 -14.40
C ILE A 92 0.52 -19.68 -14.53
N GLY A 93 -0.19 -20.21 -15.52
CA GLY A 93 -0.17 -21.62 -15.89
C GLY A 93 -0.47 -21.81 -17.38
N ALA A 94 -0.17 -22.99 -17.91
CA ALA A 94 -0.41 -23.29 -19.33
C ALA A 94 -1.00 -24.70 -19.52
N ASN A 95 -2.03 -24.79 -20.35
CA ASN A 95 -2.64 -26.05 -20.76
C ASN A 95 -2.59 -26.17 -22.29
N VAL A 96 -1.96 -27.24 -22.77
CA VAL A 96 -1.76 -27.52 -24.19
C VAL A 96 -2.53 -28.80 -24.51
N LYS A 97 -3.58 -28.67 -25.31
CA LYS A 97 -4.40 -29.79 -25.76
C LYS A 97 -4.32 -29.92 -27.28
N VAL A 98 -4.13 -31.13 -27.76
CA VAL A 98 -4.16 -31.45 -29.19
C VAL A 98 -5.62 -31.69 -29.57
N ASP A 99 -6.14 -30.93 -30.53
CA ASP A 99 -7.45 -31.19 -31.12
C ASP A 99 -7.28 -32.06 -32.36
N THR A 100 -7.49 -33.36 -32.19
CA THR A 100 -7.40 -34.36 -33.26
C THR A 100 -8.41 -34.15 -34.39
N SER A 101 -9.50 -33.41 -34.13
CA SER A 101 -10.53 -33.15 -35.14
C SER A 101 -10.13 -32.06 -36.14
N ARG A 102 -9.22 -31.16 -35.76
CA ARG A 102 -8.81 -29.99 -36.55
C ARG A 102 -7.32 -29.95 -36.85
N GLU A 103 -6.56 -30.99 -36.46
CA GLU A 103 -5.10 -31.02 -36.52
C GLU A 103 -4.47 -29.73 -35.94
N SER A 104 -5.05 -29.21 -34.85
CA SER A 104 -4.68 -27.92 -34.29
C SER A 104 -4.32 -28.04 -32.82
N LEU A 105 -3.31 -27.28 -32.40
CA LEU A 105 -2.92 -27.15 -30.99
C LEU A 105 -3.77 -26.06 -30.32
N ASN A 106 -4.50 -26.44 -29.28
CA ASN A 106 -5.21 -25.49 -28.42
C ASN A 106 -4.33 -25.12 -27.23
N LEU A 107 -3.93 -23.85 -27.17
CA LEU A 107 -3.09 -23.29 -26.13
C LEU A 107 -3.94 -22.42 -25.20
N THR A 108 -4.08 -22.84 -23.95
CA THR A 108 -4.81 -22.10 -22.93
C THR A 108 -3.86 -21.59 -21.86
N GLY A 109 -3.74 -20.27 -21.73
CA GLY A 109 -2.99 -19.61 -20.65
C GLY A 109 -3.90 -19.32 -19.47
N LEU A 110 -3.56 -19.83 -18.30
CA LEU A 110 -4.23 -19.46 -17.06
C LEU A 110 -3.45 -18.34 -16.39
N PHE A 111 -4.19 -17.41 -15.81
CA PHE A 111 -3.64 -16.28 -15.06
C PHE A 111 -4.42 -16.09 -13.78
N ASN A 112 -3.73 -15.65 -12.74
CA ASN A 112 -4.35 -15.16 -11.52
C ASN A 112 -4.85 -13.72 -11.74
N ASN A 113 -6.10 -13.45 -11.38
CA ASN A 113 -6.74 -12.14 -11.53
C ASN A 113 -6.49 -11.18 -10.34
N GLN A 114 -5.76 -11.59 -9.30
CA GLN A 114 -5.44 -10.66 -8.22
C GLN A 114 -4.44 -9.58 -8.66
N PRO A 115 -3.35 -9.92 -9.37
CA PRO A 115 -2.44 -8.89 -9.82
C PRO A 115 -2.78 -8.47 -11.27
N TYR A 116 -3.07 -7.19 -11.44
CA TYR A 116 -3.66 -6.65 -12.68
C TYR A 116 -2.88 -6.92 -13.97
N HIS A 117 -1.55 -7.05 -13.90
CA HIS A 117 -0.72 -7.22 -15.10
C HIS A 117 -0.34 -8.65 -15.44
N ILE A 118 -0.87 -9.65 -14.72
CA ILE A 118 -0.59 -11.07 -15.01
C ILE A 118 -1.26 -11.52 -16.31
N SER A 119 -2.48 -11.07 -16.59
CA SER A 119 -3.20 -11.43 -17.82
C SER A 119 -2.39 -11.15 -19.11
N PRO A 120 -1.92 -9.91 -19.37
CA PRO A 120 -1.07 -9.64 -20.54
C PRO A 120 0.32 -10.29 -20.45
N LEU A 121 0.82 -10.54 -19.23
CA LEU A 121 2.09 -11.23 -19.03
C LEU A 121 2.01 -12.71 -19.47
N THR A 122 0.97 -13.44 -19.09
CA THR A 122 0.72 -14.82 -19.53
C THR A 122 0.68 -14.90 -21.05
N LEU A 123 -0.05 -13.97 -21.69
CA LEU A 123 -0.12 -13.91 -23.15
C LEU A 123 1.24 -13.64 -23.79
N ASN A 124 2.05 -12.75 -23.20
CA ASN A 124 3.41 -12.48 -23.68
C ASN A 124 4.31 -13.73 -23.62
N TYR A 125 4.23 -14.53 -22.55
CA TYR A 125 5.02 -15.76 -22.43
C TYR A 125 4.57 -16.84 -23.43
N LEU A 126 3.26 -17.01 -23.63
CA LEU A 126 2.74 -17.95 -24.63
C LEU A 126 3.13 -17.55 -26.05
N THR A 127 3.01 -16.27 -26.39
CA THR A 127 3.37 -15.75 -27.72
C THR A 127 4.87 -15.81 -27.97
N ASN A 128 5.71 -15.57 -26.95
CA ASN A 128 7.15 -15.80 -27.05
C ASN A 128 7.52 -17.27 -27.26
N ALA A 129 6.80 -18.20 -26.61
CA ALA A 129 6.98 -19.62 -26.83
C ALA A 129 6.62 -20.02 -28.27
N LEU A 130 5.49 -19.51 -28.79
CA LEU A 130 5.08 -19.67 -30.18
C LEU A 130 6.11 -19.09 -31.16
N LEU A 131 6.55 -17.85 -30.94
CA LEU A 131 7.55 -17.19 -31.78
C LEU A 131 8.82 -18.04 -31.89
N LYS A 132 9.24 -18.63 -30.77
CA LYS A 132 10.43 -19.47 -30.73
C LYS A 132 10.23 -20.80 -31.45
N GLN A 133 9.05 -21.41 -31.34
CA GLN A 133 8.71 -22.64 -32.06
C GLN A 133 8.73 -22.44 -33.58
N TYR A 134 8.18 -21.33 -34.08
CA TYR A 134 8.11 -21.04 -35.51
C TYR A 134 9.37 -20.36 -36.08
N SER A 135 10.21 -19.76 -35.25
CA SER A 135 11.48 -19.17 -35.67
C SER A 135 12.54 -20.27 -35.86
N SER A 136 12.57 -20.88 -37.04
CA SER A 136 13.46 -22.00 -37.42
C SER A 136 14.97 -21.71 -37.41
N THR A 137 15.41 -20.53 -36.98
CA THR A 137 16.82 -20.13 -36.98
C THR A 137 17.31 -19.95 -35.55
N SER A 138 18.12 -20.89 -35.08
CA SER A 138 18.76 -20.94 -33.75
C SER A 138 19.69 -19.77 -33.44
N GLU A 139 19.99 -18.90 -34.40
CA GLU A 139 21.02 -17.87 -34.29
C GLU A 139 20.51 -16.49 -33.84
N ILE A 140 19.20 -16.23 -33.87
CA ILE A 140 18.64 -14.92 -33.49
C ILE A 140 17.66 -15.10 -32.33
N ASN A 141 18.08 -14.69 -31.12
CA ASN A 141 17.23 -14.60 -29.93
C ASN A 141 16.20 -13.47 -30.09
N ARG A 142 15.13 -13.71 -30.84
CA ARG A 142 13.99 -12.79 -30.95
C ARG A 142 13.10 -12.93 -29.72
N THR A 143 12.76 -11.80 -29.09
CA THR A 143 11.83 -11.75 -27.96
C THR A 143 10.82 -10.63 -28.16
N ILE A 144 9.60 -10.86 -27.73
CA ILE A 144 8.51 -9.90 -27.69
C ILE A 144 8.44 -9.34 -26.27
N THR A 145 8.46 -8.01 -26.17
CA THR A 145 8.26 -7.30 -24.91
C THR A 145 6.94 -6.54 -24.96
N VAL A 146 6.23 -6.55 -23.83
CA VAL A 146 4.95 -5.84 -23.68
C VAL A 146 5.13 -4.74 -22.65
N ILE A 147 4.83 -3.52 -23.05
CA ILE A 147 4.90 -2.32 -22.22
C ILE A 147 3.52 -1.69 -22.23
N ASN A 148 2.93 -1.48 -21.05
CA ASN A 148 1.73 -0.67 -20.92
C ASN A 148 2.13 0.78 -20.75
N HIS A 149 1.73 1.62 -21.70
CA HIS A 149 1.88 3.06 -21.64
C HIS A 149 0.49 3.69 -21.55
N PRO A 150 0.07 4.18 -20.38
CA PRO A 150 -1.23 4.83 -20.23
C PRO A 150 -1.36 6.04 -21.16
N PHE A 151 -2.56 6.28 -21.65
CA PHE A 151 -2.88 7.51 -22.37
C PHE A 151 -2.86 8.72 -21.42
N PRO A 152 -2.58 9.92 -21.93
CA PRO A 152 -2.71 11.13 -21.13
C PRO A 152 -4.16 11.32 -20.68
N ARG A 153 -4.35 11.45 -19.37
CA ARG A 153 -5.64 11.71 -18.71
C ARG A 153 -6.39 12.90 -19.31
N SER A 154 -7.70 12.77 -19.38
CA SER A 154 -8.60 13.87 -19.72
C SER A 154 -8.68 14.91 -18.58
N LEU A 155 -9.14 16.13 -18.88
CA LEU A 155 -9.35 17.17 -17.86
C LEU A 155 -10.31 16.70 -16.76
N THR A 156 -11.36 15.96 -17.12
CA THR A 156 -12.32 15.39 -16.19
C THR A 156 -11.67 14.40 -15.22
N GLU A 157 -10.81 13.51 -15.72
CA GLU A 157 -10.08 12.56 -14.88
C GLU A 157 -9.11 13.26 -13.92
N THR A 158 -8.47 14.35 -14.35
CA THR A 158 -7.59 15.12 -13.45
C THR A 158 -8.35 15.79 -12.30
N VAL A 159 -9.58 16.24 -12.56
CA VAL A 159 -10.43 16.83 -11.50
C VAL A 159 -10.87 15.75 -10.52
N VAL A 160 -11.24 14.57 -11.00
CA VAL A 160 -11.61 13.44 -10.13
C VAL A 160 -10.43 12.99 -9.27
N ASP A 161 -9.22 12.92 -9.82
CA ASP A 161 -8.02 12.57 -9.07
C ASP A 161 -7.65 13.65 -8.04
N PHE A 162 -7.84 14.92 -8.38
CA PHE A 162 -7.68 15.99 -7.40
C PHE A 162 -8.70 15.87 -6.26
N GLN A 163 -9.97 15.55 -6.56
CA GLN A 163 -11.00 15.35 -5.53
C GLN A 163 -10.70 14.16 -4.62
N SER A 164 -10.20 13.04 -5.17
CA SER A 164 -9.81 11.88 -4.36
C SER A 164 -8.64 12.22 -3.43
N GLN A 165 -7.63 12.94 -3.92
CA GLN A 165 -6.51 13.42 -3.11
C GLN A 165 -6.97 14.39 -2.01
N GLN A 166 -7.90 15.30 -2.31
CA GLN A 166 -8.49 16.19 -1.31
C GLN A 166 -9.23 15.42 -0.22
N PHE A 167 -10.01 14.41 -0.60
CA PHE A 167 -10.73 13.56 0.36
C PHE A 167 -9.78 12.78 1.27
N PHE A 168 -8.68 12.25 0.71
CA PHE A 168 -7.64 11.61 1.51
C PHE A 168 -6.98 12.60 2.48
N GLY A 169 -6.57 13.78 1.99
CA GLY A 169 -5.98 14.84 2.80
C GLY A 169 -6.89 15.30 3.93
N PHE A 170 -8.20 15.43 3.66
CA PHE A 170 -9.21 15.75 4.66
C PHE A 170 -9.29 14.68 5.75
N ARG A 171 -9.37 13.40 5.40
CA ARG A 171 -9.41 12.28 6.37
C ARG A 171 -8.15 12.20 7.24
N MET A 172 -7.01 12.50 6.64
CA MET A 172 -5.74 12.53 7.36
C MET A 172 -5.70 13.70 8.35
N ALA A 173 -6.04 14.91 7.89
CA ALA A 173 -6.10 16.10 8.73
C ALA A 173 -7.09 15.94 9.89
N SER A 174 -8.30 15.45 9.62
CA SER A 174 -9.31 15.23 10.66
C SER A 174 -8.84 14.25 11.73
N SER A 175 -8.13 13.19 11.35
CA SER A 175 -7.57 12.21 12.30
C SER A 175 -6.49 12.80 13.20
N ILE A 176 -5.65 13.68 12.66
CA ILE A 176 -4.57 14.34 13.40
C ILE A 176 -5.12 15.38 14.35
N VAL A 177 -6.05 16.22 13.89
CA VAL A 177 -6.66 17.24 14.75
C VAL A 177 -7.49 16.59 15.85
N PHE A 178 -8.17 15.47 15.57
CA PHE A 178 -8.82 14.65 16.60
C PHE A 178 -7.81 14.23 17.68
N GLY A 179 -6.68 13.64 17.29
CA GLY A 179 -5.62 13.24 18.21
C GLY A 179 -5.08 14.40 19.06
N PHE A 180 -4.82 15.56 18.45
CA PHE A 180 -4.41 16.75 19.18
C PHE A 180 -5.50 17.30 20.10
N GLY A 181 -6.77 17.21 19.72
CA GLY A 181 -7.89 17.62 20.56
C GLY A 181 -7.89 16.92 21.92
N PHE A 182 -7.62 15.60 21.94
CA PHE A 182 -7.44 14.82 23.18
C PHE A 182 -6.21 15.25 23.97
N MET A 183 -5.07 15.42 23.29
CA MET A 183 -3.82 15.81 23.95
C MET A 183 -3.95 17.17 24.64
N MET A 184 -4.57 18.14 23.97
CA MET A 184 -4.81 19.48 24.51
C MET A 184 -5.77 19.44 25.70
N ALA A 185 -6.85 18.65 25.61
CA ALA A 185 -7.74 18.45 26.74
C ALA A 185 -6.99 17.85 27.94
N ALA A 186 -6.00 16.97 27.73
CA ALA A 186 -5.20 16.41 28.82
C ALA A 186 -4.35 17.47 29.55
N PHE A 187 -3.77 18.44 28.84
CA PHE A 187 -3.02 19.55 29.47
C PHE A 187 -3.91 20.37 30.43
N SER A 188 -5.18 20.55 30.09
CA SER A 188 -6.12 21.28 30.94
C SER A 188 -6.39 20.60 32.29
N VAL A 189 -6.26 19.28 32.39
CA VAL A 189 -6.53 18.51 33.61
C VAL A 189 -5.57 18.92 34.72
N PHE A 190 -4.29 19.09 34.37
CA PHE A 190 -3.26 19.52 35.31
C PHE A 190 -3.58 20.93 35.84
N LEU A 191 -3.92 21.87 34.95
CA LEU A 191 -4.29 23.24 35.31
C LEU A 191 -5.52 23.30 36.23
N ILE A 192 -6.57 22.52 35.93
CA ILE A 192 -7.77 22.47 36.77
C ILE A 192 -7.44 21.89 38.14
N LYS A 193 -6.68 20.78 38.19
CA LYS A 193 -6.29 20.13 39.45
C LYS A 193 -5.48 21.07 40.35
N GLU A 194 -4.53 21.80 39.76
CA GLU A 194 -3.67 22.74 40.49
C GLU A 194 -4.45 23.95 41.03
N ARG A 195 -5.44 24.43 40.28
CA ARG A 195 -6.33 25.49 40.74
C ARG A 195 -7.24 25.03 41.89
N VAL A 196 -7.81 23.83 41.79
CA VAL A 196 -8.70 23.26 42.81
C VAL A 196 -7.95 22.95 44.10
N SER A 197 -6.72 22.43 44.01
CA SER A 197 -5.87 22.16 45.17
C SER A 197 -5.24 23.41 45.79
N LYS A 198 -5.40 24.59 45.13
CA LYS A 198 -4.74 25.85 45.48
C LYS A 198 -3.21 25.77 45.54
N ALA A 199 -2.58 24.77 44.90
CA ALA A 199 -1.12 24.63 44.88
C ALA A 199 -0.44 25.85 44.25
N LYS A 200 -1.09 26.51 43.28
CA LYS A 200 -0.65 27.80 42.72
C LYS A 200 -0.59 28.93 43.76
N HIS A 201 -1.51 28.95 44.73
CA HIS A 201 -1.48 29.94 45.81
C HIS A 201 -0.30 29.70 46.75
N LEU A 202 0.04 28.43 47.01
CA LEU A 202 1.19 28.03 47.81
C LEU A 202 2.52 28.39 47.12
N GLN A 203 2.60 28.22 45.79
CA GLN A 203 3.76 28.65 45.00
C GLN A 203 3.94 30.18 45.03
N PHE A 204 2.83 30.94 45.03
CA PHE A 204 2.86 32.40 45.14
C PHE A 204 3.36 32.85 46.53
N LEU A 205 2.99 32.13 47.59
CA LEU A 205 3.49 32.36 48.95
C LEU A 205 4.99 32.04 49.10
N SER A 206 5.53 31.14 48.27
CA SER A 206 6.98 30.88 48.19
C SER A 206 7.77 31.87 47.32
N GLY A 207 7.14 32.93 46.82
CA GLY A 207 7.80 33.97 46.03
C GLY A 207 7.97 33.66 44.54
N ALA A 208 7.39 32.56 44.04
CA ALA A 208 7.34 32.28 42.62
C ALA A 208 6.27 33.17 41.96
N GLY A 209 6.69 34.10 41.11
CA GLY A 209 5.77 34.98 40.39
C GLY A 209 4.82 34.20 39.48
N GLY A 210 3.56 34.63 39.40
CA GLY A 210 2.53 33.97 38.58
C GLY A 210 2.84 33.91 37.08
N LEU A 211 3.70 34.80 36.58
CA LEU A 211 4.17 34.81 35.19
C LEU A 211 5.13 33.65 34.91
N ASN A 212 6.02 33.34 35.85
CA ASN A 212 6.95 32.20 35.75
C ASN A 212 6.22 30.86 35.71
N PHE A 213 5.14 30.75 36.49
CA PHE A 213 4.25 29.58 36.45
C PHE A 213 3.70 29.34 35.04
N TRP A 214 3.04 30.35 34.45
CA TRP A 214 2.42 30.21 33.13
C TRP A 214 3.44 29.93 32.02
N LEU A 215 4.60 30.58 32.05
CA LEU A 215 5.68 30.33 31.10
C LEU A 215 6.23 28.91 31.24
N THR A 216 6.45 28.43 32.46
CA THR A 216 6.98 27.08 32.69
C THR A 216 6.00 26.01 32.25
N THR A 217 4.71 26.17 32.57
CA THR A 217 3.64 25.26 32.13
C THR A 217 3.50 25.27 30.61
N PHE A 218 3.51 26.45 29.98
CA PHE A 218 3.44 26.57 28.53
C PHE A 218 4.64 25.91 27.84
N ILE A 219 5.87 26.17 28.31
CA ILE A 219 7.08 25.56 27.73
C ILE A 219 7.02 24.04 27.87
N TRP A 220 6.59 23.54 29.02
CA TRP A 220 6.47 22.10 29.26
C TRP A 220 5.47 21.44 28.31
N ASP A 221 4.26 22.00 28.22
CA ASP A 221 3.21 21.48 27.34
C ASP A 221 3.59 21.63 25.86
N PHE A 222 4.26 22.72 25.49
CA PHE A 222 4.75 22.95 24.14
C PHE A 222 5.86 21.95 23.75
N VAL A 223 6.78 21.62 24.67
CA VAL A 223 7.79 20.57 24.44
C VAL A 223 7.11 19.21 24.23
N TYR A 224 6.11 18.87 25.04
CA TYR A 224 5.36 17.63 24.87
C TYR A 224 4.59 17.59 23.54
N TYR A 225 3.96 18.70 23.16
CA TYR A 225 3.35 18.88 21.85
C TYR A 225 4.37 18.68 20.72
N MET A 226 5.54 19.30 20.80
CA MET A 226 6.59 19.16 19.79
C MET A 226 7.07 17.72 19.66
N ILE A 227 7.24 16.98 20.76
CA ILE A 227 7.58 15.55 20.72
C ILE A 227 6.51 14.77 19.96
N ALA A 228 5.22 15.01 20.24
CA ALA A 228 4.12 14.37 19.51
C ALA A 228 4.14 14.71 18.02
N THR A 229 4.40 15.98 17.64
CA THR A 229 4.53 16.35 16.22
C THR A 229 5.69 15.65 15.52
N ILE A 230 6.83 15.47 16.20
CA ILE A 230 8.00 14.77 15.67
C ILE A 230 7.64 13.30 15.39
N PHE A 231 6.91 12.63 16.28
CA PHE A 231 6.44 11.26 16.04
C PHE A 231 5.53 11.16 14.81
N ILE A 232 4.65 12.14 14.57
CA ILE A 232 3.82 12.20 13.36
C ILE A 232 4.70 12.29 12.11
N PHE A 233 5.71 13.17 12.11
CA PHE A 233 6.62 13.28 10.97
C PHE A 233 7.47 12.02 10.77
N ILE A 234 7.91 11.35 11.83
CA ILE A 234 8.60 10.05 11.73
C ILE A 234 7.68 9.00 11.12
N PHE A 235 6.42 8.94 11.54
CA PHE A 235 5.44 8.05 10.92
C PHE A 235 5.29 8.38 9.43
N TRP A 236 5.13 9.64 9.08
CA TRP A 236 5.01 10.06 7.68
C TRP A 236 6.24 9.69 6.84
N THR A 237 7.46 9.83 7.36
CA THR A 237 8.67 9.45 6.61
C THR A 237 8.78 7.93 6.43
N ILE A 238 8.47 7.13 7.46
CA ILE A 238 8.46 5.66 7.36
C ILE A 238 7.44 5.20 6.30
N PHE A 239 6.22 5.76 6.35
CA PHE A 239 5.15 5.40 5.41
C PHE A 239 5.31 6.03 4.03
N TYR A 240 6.11 7.08 3.88
CA TYR A 240 6.52 7.60 2.58
C TYR A 240 7.49 6.64 1.87
N HIS A 241 8.32 5.92 2.62
CA HIS A 241 9.23 4.92 2.07
C HIS A 241 8.55 3.61 1.69
N THR A 242 7.33 3.36 2.17
CA THR A 242 6.50 2.22 1.73
C THR A 242 5.57 2.69 0.61
N ASP A 243 5.54 1.95 -0.51
CA ASP A 243 4.80 2.35 -1.73
C ASP A 243 3.28 2.53 -1.52
N ALA A 244 2.74 2.18 -0.33
CA ALA A 244 1.32 2.23 -0.01
C ALA A 244 0.76 3.64 0.17
N LEU A 245 1.56 4.63 0.60
CA LEU A 245 1.09 6.00 0.88
C LEU A 245 1.96 7.09 0.25
N LYS A 246 2.89 6.67 -0.61
CA LYS A 246 3.92 7.53 -1.20
C LYS A 246 3.34 8.67 -2.02
N ASP A 247 2.38 8.38 -2.89
CA ASP A 247 1.79 9.38 -3.79
C ASP A 247 0.96 10.42 -3.03
N ASP A 248 0.25 9.99 -1.98
CA ASP A 248 -0.56 10.87 -1.14
C ASP A 248 0.30 11.76 -0.22
N LEU A 249 1.34 11.18 0.39
CA LEU A 249 2.28 11.91 1.27
C LEU A 249 3.22 12.84 0.49
N LYS A 250 3.48 12.56 -0.79
CA LYS A 250 4.36 13.38 -1.65
C LYS A 250 3.93 14.84 -1.66
N VAL A 251 2.63 15.12 -1.60
CA VAL A 251 2.11 16.50 -1.59
C VAL A 251 2.62 17.31 -0.38
N PHE A 252 2.80 16.65 0.76
CA PHE A 252 3.23 17.26 2.02
C PHE A 252 4.75 17.27 2.21
N LEU A 253 5.45 16.24 1.71
CA LEU A 253 6.88 16.03 1.93
C LEU A 253 7.81 16.51 0.81
N THR A 254 7.27 17.02 -0.31
CA THR A 254 8.09 17.42 -1.47
C THR A 254 8.48 18.90 -1.44
N GLY A 255 9.79 19.16 -1.52
CA GLY A 255 10.35 20.50 -1.72
C GLY A 255 10.04 21.49 -0.60
N ASP A 256 9.79 22.75 -0.97
CA ASP A 256 9.53 23.86 -0.02
C ASP A 256 8.25 23.67 0.82
N ARG A 257 7.34 22.79 0.39
CA ARG A 257 6.07 22.50 1.08
C ARG A 257 6.26 21.82 2.42
N PHE A 258 7.34 21.07 2.59
CA PHE A 258 7.66 20.43 3.85
C PHE A 258 7.91 21.47 4.95
N GLY A 259 8.64 22.55 4.63
CA GLY A 259 8.90 23.65 5.55
C GLY A 259 7.62 24.36 6.00
N TYR A 260 6.72 24.65 5.06
CA TYR A 260 5.41 25.24 5.39
C TYR A 260 4.57 24.33 6.28
N THR A 261 4.64 23.01 6.07
CA THR A 261 3.92 22.03 6.90
C THR A 261 4.45 22.02 8.33
N ILE A 262 5.77 21.98 8.54
CA ILE A 262 6.35 22.06 9.89
C ILE A 262 5.91 23.36 10.60
N LEU A 263 6.00 24.48 9.89
CA LEU A 263 5.68 25.79 10.42
C LEU A 263 4.19 25.90 10.80
N LEU A 264 3.29 25.27 10.02
CA LEU A 264 1.87 25.17 10.34
C LEU A 264 1.63 24.38 11.63
N TYR A 265 2.33 23.26 11.85
CA TYR A 265 2.22 22.50 13.11
C TYR A 265 2.75 23.30 14.31
N ILE A 266 3.85 24.04 14.15
CA ILE A 266 4.40 24.89 15.22
C ILE A 266 3.38 25.97 15.62
N PHE A 267 2.82 26.69 14.64
CA PHE A 267 1.82 27.72 14.93
C PHE A 267 0.50 27.15 15.46
N TYR A 268 0.11 25.95 15.03
CA TYR A 268 -1.04 25.26 15.59
C TYR A 268 -0.89 25.04 17.09
N GLY A 269 0.24 24.47 17.53
CA GLY A 269 0.53 24.27 18.97
C GLY A 269 0.58 25.60 19.73
N PHE A 270 1.28 26.58 19.18
CA PHE A 270 1.44 27.90 19.80
C PHE A 270 0.10 28.62 20.02
N SER A 271 -0.85 28.50 19.10
CA SER A 271 -2.18 29.11 19.23
C SER A 271 -3.17 28.29 20.05
N HIS A 272 -3.11 26.96 19.95
CA HIS A 272 -4.14 26.09 20.52
C HIS A 272 -3.90 25.79 22.02
N ILE A 273 -2.65 25.75 22.48
CA ILE A 273 -2.34 25.56 23.92
C ILE A 273 -2.93 26.73 24.75
N PRO A 274 -2.66 28.02 24.43
CA PRO A 274 -3.22 29.14 25.19
C PRO A 274 -4.75 29.20 25.14
N MET A 275 -5.35 28.87 23.99
CA MET A 275 -6.81 28.77 23.85
C MET A 275 -7.39 27.72 24.81
N THR A 276 -6.74 26.57 24.95
CA THR A 276 -7.17 25.52 25.87
C THR A 276 -7.03 25.95 27.33
N TYR A 277 -5.99 26.74 27.66
CA TYR A 277 -5.82 27.30 29.00
C TYR A 277 -6.95 28.26 29.35
N LEU A 278 -7.36 29.13 28.42
CA LEU A 278 -8.49 30.04 28.61
C LEU A 278 -9.78 29.29 28.89
N LEU A 279 -10.07 28.23 28.12
CA LEU A 279 -11.26 27.41 28.31
C LEU A 279 -11.22 26.59 29.61
N SER A 280 -10.03 26.19 30.08
CA SER A 280 -9.87 25.43 31.33
C SER A 280 -10.41 26.17 32.56
N PHE A 281 -10.46 27.51 32.54
CA PHE A 281 -10.98 28.30 33.65
C PHE A 281 -12.48 28.09 33.91
N ILE A 282 -13.23 27.62 32.94
CA ILE A 282 -14.68 27.40 33.07
C ILE A 282 -14.98 26.20 33.97
N PHE A 283 -14.09 25.21 34.03
CA PHE A 283 -14.39 23.90 34.62
C PHE A 283 -13.77 23.72 35.99
N GLN A 284 -14.55 23.40 37.03
CA GLN A 284 -14.04 23.16 38.39
C GLN A 284 -13.66 21.69 38.66
N ILE A 285 -14.17 20.74 37.88
CA ILE A 285 -13.91 19.31 38.06
C ILE A 285 -12.99 18.84 36.91
N PRO A 286 -11.79 18.29 37.19
CA PRO A 286 -10.83 17.92 36.14
C PRO A 286 -11.37 16.92 35.12
N ALA A 287 -12.09 15.89 35.58
CA ALA A 287 -12.66 14.87 34.69
C ALA A 287 -13.74 15.43 33.75
N SER A 288 -14.61 16.31 34.27
CA SER A 288 -15.64 16.99 33.47
C SER A 288 -15.01 17.97 32.48
N GLY A 289 -13.99 18.72 32.91
CA GLY A 289 -13.26 19.65 32.04
C GLY A 289 -12.58 18.94 30.88
N PHE A 290 -11.92 17.80 31.13
CA PHE A 290 -11.36 16.97 30.07
C PHE A 290 -12.39 16.55 29.02
N ALA A 291 -13.54 16.02 29.46
CA ALA A 291 -14.58 15.54 28.56
C ALA A 291 -15.16 16.68 27.70
N TRP A 292 -15.54 17.80 28.32
CA TRP A 292 -16.13 18.93 27.60
C TRP A 292 -15.14 19.62 26.67
N LEU A 293 -13.88 19.80 27.07
CA LEU A 293 -12.85 20.38 26.22
C LEU A 293 -12.54 19.49 25.02
N THR A 294 -12.51 18.17 25.21
CA THR A 294 -12.36 17.23 24.11
C THR A 294 -13.50 17.37 23.10
N ILE A 295 -14.75 17.45 23.58
CA ILE A 295 -15.93 17.64 22.72
C ILE A 295 -15.85 18.96 21.96
N ILE A 296 -15.52 20.07 22.64
CA ILE A 296 -15.40 21.39 22.01
C ILE A 296 -14.31 21.34 20.93
N ASN A 297 -13.12 20.84 21.25
CA ASN A 297 -11.99 20.76 20.32
C ASN A 297 -12.32 19.91 19.08
N ILE A 298 -13.06 18.81 19.23
CA ILE A 298 -13.45 17.94 18.12
C ILE A 298 -14.51 18.62 17.23
N ILE A 299 -15.49 19.30 17.82
CA ILE A 299 -16.54 19.99 17.06
C ILE A 299 -15.95 21.16 16.28
N THR A 300 -15.06 21.96 16.88
CA THR A 300 -14.38 23.06 16.18
C THR A 300 -13.41 22.57 15.12
N SER A 301 -12.90 21.34 15.24
CA SER A 301 -12.03 20.73 14.24
C SER A 301 -12.77 20.22 12.99
N ASN A 302 -14.05 19.86 13.13
CA ASN A 302 -14.82 19.21 12.05
C ASN A 302 -15.70 20.19 11.25
N ASN A 303 -15.78 21.45 11.67
CA ASN A 303 -16.44 22.54 10.96
C ASN A 303 -15.41 23.43 10.26
#